data_AF-A0A7C5Y7L9-F1
#
_entry.id   AF-A0A7C5Y7L9-F1
#
_cell.length_a   1.000
_cell.length_b   1.000
_cell.length_c   1.000
_cell.angle_alpha   90.00
_cell.angle_beta   90.00
_cell.angle_gamma   90.00
#
_symmetry.space_group_name_H-M   'P 1'
#
loop_
_entity.id
_entity.type
_entity.pdbx_description
1 polymer ?
#
loop_
_entity_poly.entity_id
_entity_poly.type
_entity_poly.pdbx_seq_one_letter_code
_entity_poly.pdbx_strand_id
1 'polypeptide(L)'
;VFYAGPTFSKGKMIIGPTTSKRMDRFLEFLAQNGVLATIGKGARTMQAIEVIKKYQMPYFVAPSGCAAYLSQKVLSWKIIAFEDLGPEAIYEIEVKDFPLIVMIDSQGKGVF
;
A
#
# COMPACT_ATOMS: atom_id res chain seq x y z
N VAL A 1 -4.35 -2.92 1.69
CA VAL A 1 -3.85 -2.84 0.29
C VAL A 1 -2.56 -2.03 0.24
N PHE A 2 -1.51 -2.57 -0.38
CA PHE A 2 -0.22 -1.89 -0.54
C PHE A 2 -0.06 -1.39 -1.97
N TYR A 3 0.10 -0.08 -2.15
CA TYR A 3 0.35 0.52 -3.46
C TYR A 3 1.83 0.39 -3.83
N ALA A 4 2.13 -0.58 -4.67
CA ALA A 4 3.49 -0.89 -5.12
C ALA A 4 3.46 -1.63 -6.46
N GLY A 5 4.49 -1.41 -7.27
CA GLY A 5 4.76 -2.21 -8.48
C GLY A 5 6.07 -2.95 -8.27
N PRO A 6 6.06 -4.28 -8.04
CA PRO A 6 7.28 -5.03 -7.83
C PRO A 6 8.08 -5.20 -9.13
N THR A 7 9.37 -5.50 -8.98
CA THR A 7 10.18 -6.14 -10.02
C THR A 7 10.67 -7.49 -9.53
N PHE A 8 11.06 -8.39 -10.43
CA PHE A 8 11.46 -9.75 -10.09
C PHE A 8 12.92 -9.97 -10.44
N SER A 9 13.70 -10.47 -9.48
CA SER A 9 15.10 -10.80 -9.71
C SER A 9 15.49 -12.03 -8.92
N LYS A 10 16.09 -13.01 -9.60
CA LYS A 10 16.57 -14.28 -9.01
C LYS A 10 15.50 -14.98 -8.13
N GLY A 11 14.26 -15.02 -8.63
CA GLY A 11 13.13 -15.65 -7.92
C GLY A 11 12.58 -14.87 -6.72
N LYS A 12 13.08 -13.65 -6.47
CA LYS A 12 12.60 -12.78 -5.39
C LYS A 12 11.80 -11.61 -5.94
N MET A 13 10.72 -11.29 -5.24
CA MET A 13 9.98 -10.05 -5.45
C MET A 13 10.75 -8.89 -4.81
N ILE A 14 11.05 -7.87 -5.61
CA ILE A 14 11.62 -6.61 -5.14
C ILE A 14 10.53 -5.54 -5.11
N ILE A 15 10.14 -5.08 -3.92
CA ILE A 15 8.93 -4.25 -3.74
C ILE A 15 9.18 -3.02 -2.88
N GLY A 16 8.58 -1.89 -3.26
CA GLY A 16 8.60 -0.64 -2.50
C GLY A 16 7.36 0.21 -2.78
N PRO A 17 7.04 1.18 -1.90
CA PRO A 17 5.82 1.98 -2.02
C PRO A 17 5.85 2.89 -3.24
N THR A 18 4.67 3.13 -3.81
CA THR A 18 4.44 4.17 -4.81
C THR A 18 3.56 5.30 -4.28
N THR A 19 3.52 6.43 -5.00
CA THR A 19 2.84 7.65 -4.54
C THR A 19 1.34 7.41 -4.37
N SER A 20 0.88 7.48 -3.13
CA SER A 20 -0.49 7.13 -2.74
C SER A 20 -1.51 8.09 -3.35
N LYS A 21 -1.19 9.38 -3.49
CA LYS A 21 -2.10 10.42 -4.03
C LYS A 21 -2.82 10.04 -5.34
N ARG A 22 -2.19 9.22 -6.19
CA ARG A 22 -2.79 8.74 -7.46
C ARG A 22 -3.99 7.81 -7.27
N MET A 23 -4.10 7.21 -6.08
CA MET A 23 -5.15 6.25 -5.72
C MET A 23 -6.29 6.88 -4.91
N ASP A 24 -6.21 8.16 -4.55
CA ASP A 24 -7.18 8.82 -3.67
C ASP A 24 -8.63 8.74 -4.20
N ARG A 25 -8.80 8.89 -5.52
CA ARG A 25 -10.12 8.79 -6.19
C ARG A 25 -10.80 7.42 -6.05
N PHE A 26 -10.03 6.38 -5.75
CA PHE A 26 -10.54 5.01 -5.60
C PHE A 26 -10.69 4.59 -4.14
N LEU A 27 -10.27 5.43 -3.19
CA LEU A 27 -10.16 5.06 -1.79
C LEU A 27 -11.52 4.67 -1.17
N GLU A 28 -12.57 5.42 -1.49
CA GLU A 28 -13.91 5.14 -0.97
C GLU A 28 -14.45 3.80 -1.48
N PHE A 29 -14.23 3.50 -2.76
CA PHE A 29 -14.56 2.20 -3.33
C PHE A 29 -13.84 1.05 -2.60
N LEU A 30 -12.55 1.21 -2.32
CA LEU A 30 -11.78 0.20 -1.56
C LEU A 30 -12.36 -0.01 -0.15
N ALA A 31 -12.70 1.08 0.54
CA ALA A 31 -13.26 1.01 1.88
C ALA A 31 -14.63 0.28 1.91
N GLN A 32 -15.49 0.59 0.95
CA GLN A 32 -16.80 -0.08 0.79
C GLN A 32 -16.68 -1.58 0.51
N ASN A 33 -15.57 -2.02 -0.09
CA ASN A 33 -15.29 -3.43 -0.37
C ASN A 33 -14.44 -4.09 0.72
N GLY A 34 -14.41 -3.53 1.92
CA GLY A 34 -13.82 -4.19 3.11
C GLY A 34 -12.31 -4.03 3.26
N VAL A 35 -11.67 -3.12 2.50
CA VAL A 35 -10.26 -2.80 2.74
C VAL A 35 -10.12 -2.08 4.08
N LEU A 36 -9.34 -2.66 4.99
CA LEU A 36 -9.16 -2.15 6.36
C LEU A 36 -8.09 -1.06 6.48
N ALA A 37 -7.12 -1.05 5.58
CA ALA A 37 -6.02 -0.09 5.59
C ALA A 37 -5.33 -0.01 4.24
N THR A 38 -4.68 1.13 4.01
CA THR A 38 -3.86 1.35 2.81
C THR A 38 -2.42 1.69 3.16
N ILE A 39 -1.49 1.24 2.33
CA ILE A 39 -0.04 1.43 2.52
C ILE A 39 0.53 2.05 1.24
N GLY A 40 1.41 3.04 1.36
CA GLY A 40 2.13 3.60 0.20
C GLY A 40 3.18 4.64 0.61
N LYS A 41 3.32 5.72 -0.18
CA LYS A 41 4.18 6.86 0.19
C LYS A 41 3.54 8.22 -0.13
N GLY A 42 4.02 9.23 0.58
CA GLY A 42 3.64 10.64 0.40
C GLY A 42 2.32 11.00 1.09
N ALA A 43 2.01 12.30 1.04
CA ALA A 43 0.78 12.87 1.59
C ALA A 43 -0.46 12.45 0.79
N ARG A 44 -1.62 12.55 1.44
CA ARG A 44 -2.94 12.27 0.87
C ARG A 44 -3.70 13.59 0.67
N THR A 45 -4.69 13.59 -0.19
CA THR A 45 -5.61 14.73 -0.36
C THR A 45 -6.56 14.85 0.83
N MET A 46 -7.14 16.04 1.00
CA MET A 46 -8.22 16.26 1.97
C MET A 46 -9.40 15.32 1.74
N GLN A 47 -9.77 15.07 0.48
CA GLN A 47 -10.84 14.11 0.14
C GLN A 47 -10.51 12.70 0.66
N ALA A 48 -9.26 12.25 0.53
CA ALA A 48 -8.86 10.96 1.07
C ALA A 48 -8.89 10.93 2.60
N ILE A 49 -8.53 12.03 3.28
CA ILE A 49 -8.62 12.14 4.75
C ILE A 49 -10.08 12.00 5.22
N GLU A 50 -11.03 12.66 4.54
CA GLU A 50 -12.45 12.53 4.87
C GLU A 50 -12.95 11.09 4.71
N VAL A 51 -12.52 10.39 3.65
CA VAL A 51 -12.83 8.96 3.45
C VAL A 51 -12.20 8.11 4.55
N ILE A 52 -10.93 8.35 4.90
CA ILE A 52 -10.24 7.64 6.00
C ILE A 52 -11.05 7.76 7.30
N LYS A 53 -11.50 8.97 7.63
CA LYS A 53 -12.29 9.23 8.84
C LYS A 53 -13.67 8.58 8.78
N LYS A 54 -14.36 8.70 7.63
CA LYS A 54 -15.70 8.12 7.41
C LYS A 54 -15.72 6.60 7.59
N TYR A 55 -14.70 5.90 7.10
CA TYR A 55 -14.63 4.44 7.12
C TYR A 55 -13.66 3.89 8.18
N GLN A 56 -13.08 4.75 9.03
CA GLN A 56 -12.07 4.40 10.03
C GLN A 56 -10.91 3.57 9.46
N MET A 57 -10.47 3.91 8.24
CA MET A 57 -9.50 3.14 7.47
C MET A 57 -8.12 3.82 7.50
N PRO A 58 -7.21 3.47 8.43
CA PRO A 58 -5.92 4.15 8.57
C PRO A 58 -5.05 4.03 7.31
N TYR A 59 -4.16 5.00 7.16
CA TYR A 59 -3.14 5.04 6.12
C TYR A 59 -1.75 4.94 6.71
N PHE A 60 -0.98 4.01 6.18
CA PHE A 60 0.40 3.75 6.56
C PHE A 60 1.36 4.16 5.45
N VAL A 61 2.56 4.58 5.83
CA VAL A 61 3.67 4.74 4.90
C VAL A 61 4.73 3.67 5.13
N ALA A 62 5.27 3.15 4.03
CA ALA A 62 6.46 2.31 4.05
C ALA A 62 7.71 3.15 3.72
N PRO A 63 8.91 2.74 4.19
CA PRO A 63 10.17 3.37 3.82
C PRO A 63 10.36 3.49 2.30
N SER A 64 10.51 4.72 1.81
CA SER A 64 10.71 4.99 0.38
C SER A 64 12.18 4.88 -0.01
N GLY A 65 12.47 4.37 -1.22
CA GLY A 65 13.85 4.21 -1.71
C GLY A 65 14.57 2.96 -1.22
N CYS A 66 13.97 2.20 -0.29
CA CYS A 66 14.59 1.03 0.34
C CYS A 66 13.97 -0.31 -0.13
N ALA A 67 13.57 -0.42 -1.41
CA ALA A 67 12.85 -1.59 -1.91
C ALA A 67 13.61 -2.91 -1.67
N ALA A 68 14.92 -2.93 -1.92
CA ALA A 68 15.76 -4.10 -1.67
C ALA A 68 15.72 -4.58 -0.20
N TYR A 69 15.63 -3.65 0.76
CA TYR A 69 15.48 -3.99 2.18
C TYR A 69 14.08 -4.53 2.49
N LEU A 70 13.02 -3.87 2.00
CA LEU A 70 11.64 -4.32 2.19
C LEU A 70 11.40 -5.71 1.59
N SER A 71 12.11 -6.05 0.53
CA SER A 71 12.06 -7.35 -0.13
C SER A 71 12.55 -8.49 0.75
N GLN A 72 13.44 -8.21 1.71
CA GLN A 72 13.89 -9.20 2.71
C GLN A 72 12.80 -9.52 3.74
N LYS A 73 11.74 -8.71 3.79
CA LYS A 73 10.59 -8.89 4.69
C LYS A 73 9.44 -9.64 4.03
N VAL A 74 9.53 -9.93 2.73
CA VAL A 74 8.55 -10.74 1.98
C VAL A 74 8.88 -12.22 2.17
N LEU A 75 7.92 -12.99 2.68
CA LEU A 75 8.04 -14.43 2.88
C LEU A 75 7.60 -15.19 1.63
N SER A 76 6.45 -14.81 1.07
CA SER A 76 5.84 -15.46 -0.07
C SER A 76 5.00 -14.46 -0.87
N TRP A 77 4.74 -14.78 -2.14
CA TRP A 77 3.86 -13.99 -3.00
C TRP A 77 3.21 -14.87 -4.07
N LYS A 78 2.00 -14.48 -4.51
CA LYS A 78 1.33 -15.06 -5.68
C LYS A 78 0.51 -14.00 -6.40
N ILE A 79 0.37 -14.15 -7.72
CA ILE A 79 -0.55 -13.33 -8.51
C ILE A 79 -1.97 -13.85 -8.26
N ILE A 80 -2.91 -12.95 -7.97
CA ILE A 80 -4.31 -13.31 -7.69
C ILE A 80 -5.29 -12.71 -8.70
N ALA A 81 -4.89 -11.71 -9.48
CA ALA A 81 -5.69 -11.18 -10.58
C ALA A 81 -4.83 -10.39 -11.59
N PHE A 82 -5.31 -10.33 -12.83
CA PHE A 82 -4.77 -9.48 -13.91
C PHE A 82 -3.28 -9.71 -14.20
N GLU A 83 -2.88 -10.98 -14.37
CA GLU A 83 -1.49 -11.38 -14.64
C GLU A 83 -0.89 -10.67 -15.86
N ASP A 84 -1.71 -10.37 -16.87
CA ASP A 84 -1.35 -9.67 -18.10
C ASP A 84 -0.87 -8.22 -17.86
N LEU A 85 -1.17 -7.63 -16.70
CA LEU A 85 -0.69 -6.29 -16.31
C LEU A 85 0.74 -6.27 -15.77
N GLY A 86 1.40 -7.43 -15.65
CA GLY A 86 2.79 -7.54 -15.23
C GLY A 86 3.03 -6.91 -13.84
N PRO A 87 3.93 -5.91 -13.70
CA PRO A 87 4.16 -5.25 -12.40
C PRO A 87 2.92 -4.62 -11.75
N GLU A 88 1.87 -4.32 -12.52
CA GLU A 88 0.62 -3.71 -12.02
C GLU A 88 -0.47 -4.77 -11.72
N ALA A 89 -0.16 -6.06 -11.85
CA ALA A 89 -1.05 -7.15 -11.44
C ALA A 89 -1.36 -7.09 -9.93
N ILE A 90 -2.41 -7.77 -9.49
CA ILE A 90 -2.71 -7.87 -8.06
C ILE A 90 -1.95 -9.05 -7.46
N TYR A 91 -1.13 -8.74 -6.48
CA TYR A 91 -0.34 -9.71 -5.72
C TYR A 91 -0.90 -9.90 -4.31
N GLU A 92 -1.07 -11.15 -3.90
CA GLU A 92 -1.13 -11.48 -2.48
C GLU A 92 0.30 -11.68 -2.00
N ILE A 93 0.68 -10.97 -0.93
CA ILE A 93 2.01 -11.01 -0.36
C ILE A 93 1.92 -11.33 1.13
N GLU A 94 2.78 -12.23 1.58
CA GLU A 94 2.99 -12.53 2.99
C GLU A 94 4.28 -11.84 3.44
N VAL A 95 4.23 -11.11 4.55
CA VAL A 95 5.37 -10.34 5.06
C VAL A 95 5.57 -10.56 6.55
N LYS A 96 6.81 -10.43 7.01
CA LYS A 96 7.18 -10.47 8.43
C LYS A 96 8.08 -9.30 8.78
N ASP A 97 7.80 -8.66 9.93
CA ASP A 97 8.55 -7.49 10.41
C ASP A 97 8.64 -6.38 9.35
N PHE A 98 7.53 -6.17 8.62
CA PHE A 98 7.45 -5.17 7.56
C PHE A 98 7.25 -3.78 8.18
N PRO A 99 8.20 -2.85 8.01
CA PRO A 99 8.17 -1.57 8.71
C PRO A 99 7.11 -0.65 8.12
N LEU A 100 6.19 -0.20 8.97
CA LEU A 100 5.12 0.74 8.64
C LEU A 100 5.06 1.86 9.68
N ILE A 101 4.71 3.06 9.23
CA ILE A 101 4.44 4.20 10.11
C ILE A 101 2.99 4.61 9.89
N VAL A 102 2.24 4.82 10.98
CA VAL A 102 0.90 5.41 10.91
C VAL A 102 1.05 6.86 10.44
N MET A 103 0.61 7.13 9.22
CA MET A 103 0.73 8.44 8.60
C MET A 103 -0.53 9.26 8.83
N ILE A 104 -1.69 8.60 8.76
CA ILE A 104 -3.00 9.17 9.09
C ILE A 104 -3.75 8.10 9.88
N ASP A 105 -4.18 8.43 11.08
CA ASP A 105 -4.95 7.51 11.94
C ASP A 105 -6.41 7.36 11.46
N SER A 106 -7.17 6.50 12.13
CA SER A 106 -8.57 6.24 11.78
C SER A 106 -9.51 7.42 12.06
N GLN A 107 -9.05 8.47 12.75
CA GLN A 107 -9.79 9.71 13.00
C GLN A 107 -9.45 10.79 11.96
N GLY A 108 -8.59 10.49 11.01
CA GLY A 108 -8.15 11.43 9.97
C GLY A 108 -7.03 12.37 10.44
N LYS A 109 -6.43 12.14 11.61
CA LYS A 109 -5.30 12.95 12.09
C LYS A 109 -4.01 12.46 11.47
N GLY A 110 -3.32 13.34 10.75
CA GLY A 110 -2.07 13.05 10.07
C GLY A 110 -0.86 13.76 10.67
N VAL A 111 0.33 13.37 10.22
CA VAL A 111 1.62 14.01 10.55
C VAL A 111 1.97 15.17 9.59
N PHE A 112 1.31 15.27 8.43
CA PHE A 112 1.45 16.37 7.46
C PHE A 112 0.24 17.31 7.49
#